data_AF-R5EWT9-F1
#
_entry.id   AF-R5EWT9-F1
#
_cell.length_a   1.000
_cell.length_b   1.000
_cell.length_c   1.000
_cell.angle_alpha   90.00
_cell.angle_beta   90.00
_cell.angle_gamma   90.00
#
_symmetry.space_group_name_H-M   'P 1'
#
loop_
_entity.id
_entity.type
_entity.pdbx_description
1 polymer ?
#
loop_
_entity_poly.entity_id
_entity_poly.type
_entity_poly.pdbx_seq_one_letter_code
_entity_poly.pdbx_strand_id
1 'polypeptide(L)'
;MEEKAVPTFFRELMRRGCLDAGEIRAASDGFYAAAKSLADILVGQGITTFPNDRDELRDCDKFFDDWYCYAVPRQGGYVYSLFKLREQEFDAKNGLIADGDTPGVTVSFIAFDTDVLAQCLSEPTVANRKRLNQEINRVVAARGQRHDRTLKAYFLSPKAEGSYLIAELYVRHIASFAGEGCIDVPEHYTSVYRKSAAAGFHGWAGRIPRFLEENNKVAGHTVCDHEKIYIQNPDSLSVYEKRAILATHAANVSVHSFAAEVRFHARFLTWYARLPIPFLGKSAYDSAVRADMTIDDTEFDAPAPFYRMNGRWVRAQRKYHKEYE
;
A
#
# COMPACT_ATOMS: atom_id res chain seq x y z
N MET A 1 -29.17 8.61 4.77
CA MET A 1 -27.72 8.79 5.06
C MET A 1 -27.38 10.17 4.55
N GLU A 2 -26.87 11.06 5.39
CA GLU A 2 -26.23 12.28 4.88
C GLU A 2 -25.05 11.85 4.01
N GLU A 3 -25.03 12.32 2.78
CA GLU A 3 -23.86 12.22 1.90
C GLU A 3 -22.69 12.89 2.62
N LYS A 4 -21.73 12.09 3.08
CA LYS A 4 -20.55 12.64 3.78
C LYS A 4 -19.83 13.55 2.79
N ALA A 5 -19.64 14.81 3.17
CA ALA A 5 -18.98 15.76 2.30
C ALA A 5 -17.54 15.31 1.98
N VAL A 6 -17.19 15.34 0.69
CA VAL A 6 -15.83 15.07 0.19
C VAL A 6 -14.81 15.91 0.98
N PRO A 7 -13.66 15.32 1.39
CA PRO A 7 -12.64 16.03 2.15
C PRO A 7 -12.24 17.36 1.53
N THR A 8 -11.98 18.37 2.35
CA THR A 8 -11.70 19.74 1.91
C THR A 8 -10.55 19.83 0.91
N PHE A 9 -9.47 19.07 1.12
CA PHE A 9 -8.34 19.08 0.22
C PHE A 9 -8.64 18.38 -1.11
N PHE A 10 -9.41 17.29 -1.10
CA PHE A 10 -9.82 16.63 -2.33
C PHE A 10 -10.74 17.52 -3.16
N ARG A 11 -11.66 18.26 -2.53
CA ARG A 11 -12.46 19.28 -3.22
C ARG A 11 -11.59 20.39 -3.83
N GLU A 12 -10.51 20.78 -3.16
CA GLU A 12 -9.57 21.76 -3.69
C GLU A 12 -8.81 21.23 -4.91
N LEU A 13 -8.38 19.96 -4.87
CA LEU A 13 -7.77 19.30 -6.03
C LEU A 13 -8.76 19.20 -7.20
N MET A 14 -10.04 18.89 -6.93
CA MET A 14 -11.09 18.91 -7.96
C MET A 14 -11.29 20.29 -8.57
N ARG A 15 -11.35 21.34 -7.75
CA ARG A 15 -11.49 22.74 -8.20
C ARG A 15 -10.33 23.16 -9.12
N ARG A 16 -9.15 22.58 -8.94
CA ARG A 16 -7.95 22.82 -9.75
C ARG A 16 -7.87 21.97 -11.01
N GLY A 17 -8.80 21.01 -11.21
CA GLY A 17 -8.72 20.03 -12.29
C GLY A 17 -7.62 18.99 -12.08
N CYS A 18 -7.13 18.82 -10.85
CA CYS A 18 -6.14 17.78 -10.52
C CYS A 18 -6.79 16.40 -10.26
N LEU A 19 -8.04 16.39 -9.82
CA LEU A 19 -8.82 15.19 -9.55
C LEU A 19 -10.24 15.32 -10.09
N ASP A 20 -10.78 14.24 -10.65
CA ASP A 20 -12.20 14.11 -10.94
C ASP A 20 -12.94 13.37 -9.82
N ALA A 21 -14.26 13.52 -9.76
CA ALA A 21 -15.09 12.79 -8.79
C ALA A 21 -14.93 11.26 -8.92
N GLY A 22 -14.75 10.78 -10.17
CA GLY A 22 -14.47 9.38 -10.49
C GLY A 22 -13.08 8.89 -10.08
N GLU A 23 -12.19 9.79 -9.66
CA GLU A 23 -10.84 9.47 -9.16
C GLU A 23 -10.78 9.51 -7.62
N ILE A 24 -11.93 9.65 -6.95
CA ILE A 24 -12.03 9.56 -5.48
C ILE A 24 -12.77 8.26 -5.13
N ARG A 25 -12.23 7.53 -4.16
CA ARG A 25 -12.88 6.35 -3.57
C ARG A 25 -13.24 6.69 -2.13
N ALA A 26 -14.45 6.33 -1.74
CA ALA A 26 -14.97 6.59 -0.40
C ALA A 26 -15.43 5.29 0.24
N ALA A 27 -15.10 5.12 1.51
CA ALA A 27 -15.66 4.07 2.36
C ALA A 27 -16.85 4.61 3.17
N SER A 28 -17.70 3.73 3.68
CA SER A 28 -18.93 4.11 4.38
C SER A 28 -18.64 4.84 5.70
N ASP A 29 -17.50 4.53 6.33
CA ASP A 29 -17.03 5.12 7.57
C ASP A 29 -16.46 6.54 7.41
N GLY A 30 -16.34 7.05 6.18
CA GLY A 30 -15.85 8.38 5.87
C GLY A 30 -14.37 8.46 5.57
N PHE A 31 -13.68 7.33 5.40
CA PHE A 31 -12.38 7.29 4.77
C PHE A 31 -12.48 7.58 3.28
N TYR A 32 -11.50 8.33 2.76
CA TYR A 32 -11.38 8.62 1.34
C TYR A 32 -9.96 8.34 0.86
N ALA A 33 -9.82 7.93 -0.38
CA ALA A 33 -8.54 7.81 -1.07
C ALA A 33 -8.65 8.37 -2.48
N ALA A 34 -7.59 9.05 -2.93
CA ALA A 34 -7.40 9.31 -4.35
C ALA A 34 -7.03 7.98 -5.05
N ALA A 35 -7.63 7.73 -6.20
CA ALA A 35 -7.29 6.64 -7.11
C ALA A 35 -6.29 7.09 -8.18
N LYS A 36 -5.69 8.27 -8.00
CA LYS A 36 -4.71 8.89 -8.88
C LYS A 36 -3.44 9.17 -8.09
N SER A 37 -2.30 8.86 -8.68
CA SER A 37 -1.00 9.02 -8.04
C SER A 37 -0.62 10.49 -7.84
N LEU A 38 0.34 10.76 -6.96
CA LEU A 38 0.93 12.08 -6.81
C LEU A 38 1.64 12.49 -8.10
N ALA A 39 2.32 11.58 -8.79
CA ALA A 39 2.93 11.88 -10.09
C ALA A 39 1.89 12.33 -11.11
N ASP A 40 0.79 11.61 -11.28
CA ASP A 40 -0.26 11.98 -12.24
C ASP A 40 -0.87 13.35 -11.93
N ILE A 41 -1.08 13.66 -10.64
CA ILE A 41 -1.55 14.97 -10.19
C ILE A 41 -0.53 16.06 -10.55
N LEU A 42 0.76 15.82 -10.33
CA LEU A 42 1.84 16.79 -10.53
C LEU A 42 2.18 17.00 -12.02
N VAL A 43 2.37 15.90 -12.76
CA VAL A 43 2.64 15.88 -14.20
C VAL A 43 1.46 16.46 -14.97
N GLY A 44 0.21 16.15 -14.57
CA GLY A 44 -0.98 16.76 -15.15
C GLY A 44 -1.05 18.30 -15.01
N GLN A 45 -0.27 18.88 -14.08
CA GLN A 45 -0.11 20.32 -13.90
C GLN A 45 1.23 20.85 -14.46
N GLY A 46 1.93 20.05 -15.27
CA GLY A 46 3.21 20.41 -15.89
C GLY A 46 4.42 20.33 -14.96
N ILE A 47 4.28 19.74 -13.77
CA ILE A 47 5.37 19.58 -12.80
C ILE A 47 6.04 18.22 -13.01
N THR A 48 7.04 18.18 -13.89
CA THR A 48 7.66 16.92 -14.35
C THR A 48 8.95 16.54 -13.65
N THR A 49 9.56 17.44 -12.86
CA THR A 49 10.86 17.17 -12.20
C THR A 49 10.92 17.70 -10.78
N PHE A 50 11.72 17.07 -9.92
CA PHE A 50 11.93 17.44 -8.52
C PHE A 50 13.41 17.39 -8.11
N PRO A 51 13.92 18.40 -7.39
CA PRO A 51 15.25 18.35 -6.82
C PRO A 51 15.29 17.37 -5.63
N ASN A 52 16.31 16.51 -5.58
CA ASN A 52 16.62 15.70 -4.41
C ASN A 52 17.36 16.52 -3.33
N ASP A 53 17.79 15.87 -2.25
CA ASP A 53 18.51 16.54 -1.16
C ASP A 53 19.90 17.09 -1.56
N ARG A 54 20.43 16.64 -2.71
CA ARG A 54 21.67 17.12 -3.34
C ARG A 54 21.41 18.14 -4.46
N ASP A 55 20.17 18.60 -4.61
CA ASP A 55 19.72 19.50 -5.67
C ASP A 55 19.83 18.92 -7.10
N GLU A 56 19.95 17.60 -7.23
CA GLU A 56 19.88 16.90 -8.52
C GLU A 56 18.41 16.72 -8.93
N LEU A 57 18.09 17.06 -10.17
CA LEU A 57 16.74 16.89 -10.71
C LEU A 57 16.45 15.42 -11.01
N ARG A 58 15.27 14.98 -10.60
CA ARG A 58 14.71 13.64 -10.85
C ARG A 58 13.35 13.76 -11.47
N ASP A 59 12.99 12.79 -12.29
CA ASP A 59 11.70 12.76 -12.97
C ASP A 59 10.58 12.44 -11.98
N CYS A 60 9.47 13.18 -12.05
CA CYS A 60 8.36 13.06 -11.10
C CYS A 60 7.67 11.70 -11.17
N ASP A 61 7.52 11.20 -12.39
CA ASP A 61 6.85 9.94 -12.74
C ASP A 61 7.69 8.70 -12.46
N LYS A 62 8.91 8.84 -11.92
CA LYS A 62 9.80 7.73 -11.51
C LYS A 62 9.95 7.57 -10.01
N PHE A 63 9.30 8.45 -9.25
CA PHE A 63 9.43 8.51 -7.79
C PHE A 63 8.10 8.73 -7.06
N PHE A 64 7.07 9.25 -7.74
CA PHE A 64 5.78 9.64 -7.13
C PHE A 64 4.55 8.98 -7.78
N ASP A 65 4.75 8.12 -8.77
CA ASP A 65 3.78 7.29 -9.49
C ASP A 65 3.07 6.27 -8.59
N ASP A 66 3.76 5.75 -7.60
CA ASP A 66 3.16 4.78 -6.67
C ASP A 66 2.54 5.42 -5.44
N TRP A 67 2.67 6.73 -5.25
CA TRP A 67 2.24 7.41 -4.04
C TRP A 67 0.84 8.00 -4.20
N TYR A 68 -0.07 7.64 -3.31
CA TYR A 68 -1.47 8.07 -3.33
C TYR A 68 -1.85 8.74 -2.02
N CYS A 69 -2.79 9.70 -2.08
CA CYS A 69 -3.28 10.40 -0.90
C CYS A 69 -4.54 9.77 -0.34
N TYR A 70 -4.63 9.67 0.99
CA TYR A 70 -5.86 9.28 1.68
C TYR A 70 -6.22 10.26 2.80
N ALA A 71 -7.50 10.24 3.21
CA ALA A 71 -8.05 11.10 4.25
C ALA A 71 -8.85 10.27 5.26
N VAL A 72 -8.60 10.50 6.55
CA VAL A 72 -9.32 9.91 7.68
C VAL A 72 -10.10 10.98 8.41
N PRO A 73 -11.38 10.75 8.77
CA PRO A 73 -12.19 11.74 9.46
C PRO A 73 -11.67 12.03 10.86
N ARG A 74 -11.69 13.31 11.26
CA ARG A 74 -11.42 13.79 12.63
C ARG A 74 -12.47 14.80 13.06
N GLN A 75 -12.48 15.15 14.34
CA GLN A 75 -13.33 16.25 14.81
C GLN A 75 -13.01 17.54 14.03
N GLY A 76 -14.01 18.08 13.33
CA GLY A 76 -13.88 19.32 12.57
C GLY A 76 -13.15 19.22 11.23
N GLY A 77 -12.88 18.01 10.69
CA GLY A 77 -12.28 17.89 9.36
C GLY A 77 -11.66 16.51 9.09
N TYR A 78 -10.49 16.51 8.45
CA TYR A 78 -9.78 15.30 8.06
C TYR A 78 -8.28 15.40 8.41
N VAL A 79 -7.65 14.25 8.61
CA VAL A 79 -6.19 14.09 8.56
C VAL A 79 -5.84 13.39 7.27
N TYR A 80 -4.87 13.92 6.54
CA TYR A 80 -4.38 13.34 5.30
C TYR A 80 -3.07 12.61 5.52
N SER A 81 -2.81 11.59 4.72
CA SER A 81 -1.52 10.90 4.68
C SER A 81 -1.38 10.18 3.34
N LEU A 82 -0.31 9.41 3.19
CA LEU A 82 0.07 8.75 1.95
C LEU A 82 0.09 7.24 2.10
N PHE A 83 -0.23 6.55 1.01
CA PHE A 83 0.00 5.13 0.84
C PHE A 83 0.75 4.88 -0.47
N LYS A 84 1.60 3.85 -0.49
CA LYS A 84 2.35 3.41 -1.67
C LYS A 84 1.71 2.14 -2.23
N LEU A 85 1.45 2.09 -3.53
CA LEU A 85 1.03 0.87 -4.23
C LEU A 85 2.17 0.50 -5.18
N ARG A 86 3.05 -0.43 -4.80
CA ARG A 86 4.18 -0.84 -5.66
C ARG A 86 3.84 -2.10 -6.44
N GLU A 87 3.98 -2.03 -7.74
CA GLU A 87 4.16 -3.13 -8.65
C GLU A 87 5.63 -3.57 -8.67
N GLN A 88 5.93 -4.61 -9.45
CA GLN A 88 7.30 -4.94 -9.76
C GLN A 88 7.76 -4.14 -10.98
N GLU A 89 8.51 -3.09 -10.73
CA GLU A 89 9.13 -2.27 -11.77
C GLU A 89 10.56 -2.71 -12.09
N PHE A 90 11.07 -2.28 -13.24
CA PHE A 90 12.46 -2.51 -13.65
C PHE A 90 13.12 -1.23 -14.17
N ASP A 91 12.61 -0.07 -13.78
CA ASP A 91 13.04 1.22 -14.29
C ASP A 91 14.53 1.48 -14.01
N ALA A 92 15.03 0.96 -12.89
CA ALA A 92 16.45 1.01 -12.54
C ALA A 92 17.34 0.11 -13.43
N LYS A 93 16.81 -0.96 -14.05
CA LYS A 93 17.59 -1.91 -14.88
C LYS A 93 18.15 -1.26 -16.16
N ASN A 94 17.62 -0.10 -16.58
CA ASN A 94 18.11 0.67 -17.73
C ASN A 94 19.09 1.80 -17.35
N GLY A 95 19.62 1.81 -16.11
CA GLY A 95 20.55 2.84 -15.64
C GLY A 95 19.89 4.17 -15.27
N LEU A 96 18.56 4.20 -15.18
CA LEU A 96 17.79 5.34 -14.66
C LEU A 96 17.78 5.31 -13.13
N ILE A 97 17.72 6.47 -12.49
CA ILE A 97 17.52 6.57 -11.04
C ILE A 97 16.01 6.46 -10.81
N ALA A 98 15.55 5.35 -10.22
CA ALA A 98 14.15 5.07 -9.89
C ALA A 98 14.00 4.61 -8.43
N ASP A 99 12.77 4.44 -7.95
CA ASP A 99 12.49 4.27 -6.51
C ASP A 99 12.35 2.81 -6.01
N GLY A 100 12.49 1.82 -6.90
CA GLY A 100 12.84 0.42 -6.60
C GLY A 100 11.85 -0.63 -7.14
N ASP A 101 12.25 -1.91 -7.10
CA ASP A 101 11.60 -2.98 -7.87
C ASP A 101 10.74 -3.95 -7.01
N THR A 102 10.56 -3.68 -5.71
CA THR A 102 9.90 -4.64 -4.79
C THR A 102 8.40 -4.36 -4.68
N PRO A 103 7.53 -5.28 -5.15
CA PRO A 103 6.09 -5.08 -5.04
C PRO A 103 5.64 -5.12 -3.58
N GLY A 104 4.56 -4.40 -3.30
CA GLY A 104 3.99 -4.34 -1.98
C GLY A 104 3.29 -3.03 -1.70
N VAL A 105 2.60 -2.97 -0.57
CA VAL A 105 1.84 -1.79 -0.15
C VAL A 105 2.46 -1.17 1.08
N THR A 106 2.58 0.15 1.09
CA THR A 106 2.95 0.88 2.30
C THR A 106 1.78 1.77 2.74
N VAL A 107 1.36 1.70 4.00
CA VAL A 107 0.38 2.65 4.57
C VAL A 107 1.06 3.48 5.64
N SER A 108 1.25 4.78 5.40
CA SER A 108 1.89 5.67 6.38
C SER A 108 0.91 6.07 7.47
N PHE A 109 1.34 6.05 8.74
CA PHE A 109 0.58 6.61 9.86
C PHE A 109 1.03 8.03 10.22
N ILE A 110 1.82 8.68 9.35
CA ILE A 110 2.34 10.04 9.55
C ILE A 110 1.46 11.00 8.78
N ALA A 111 0.93 12.05 9.43
CA ALA A 111 0.13 13.05 8.73
C ALA A 111 0.95 13.75 7.64
N PHE A 112 0.36 13.95 6.47
CA PHE A 112 0.90 14.68 5.34
C PHE A 112 0.37 16.11 5.35
N ASP A 113 1.27 17.08 5.19
CA ASP A 113 0.93 18.50 5.10
C ASP A 113 0.45 18.84 3.68
N THR A 114 -0.86 18.85 3.50
CA THR A 114 -1.51 19.14 2.22
C THR A 114 -1.27 20.56 1.72
N ASP A 115 -0.92 21.50 2.61
CA ASP A 115 -0.64 22.88 2.20
C ASP A 115 0.66 22.95 1.40
N VAL A 116 1.63 22.06 1.67
CA VAL A 116 2.87 21.96 0.88
C VAL A 116 2.57 21.55 -0.56
N LEU A 117 1.69 20.56 -0.75
CA LEU A 117 1.25 20.15 -2.08
C LEU A 117 0.45 21.26 -2.77
N ALA A 118 -0.50 21.88 -2.08
CA ALA A 118 -1.29 22.98 -2.63
C ALA A 118 -0.42 24.18 -3.08
N GLN A 119 0.63 24.51 -2.31
CA GLN A 119 1.58 25.56 -2.65
C GLN A 119 2.43 25.18 -3.87
N CYS A 120 2.93 23.95 -3.93
CA CYS A 120 3.68 23.47 -5.09
C CYS A 120 2.83 23.46 -6.38
N LEU A 121 1.56 23.07 -6.28
CA LEU A 121 0.61 23.10 -7.41
C LEU A 121 0.26 24.53 -7.85
N SER A 122 0.26 25.50 -6.92
CA SER A 122 -0.04 26.90 -7.24
C SER A 122 1.17 27.62 -7.84
N GLU A 123 2.36 27.31 -7.34
CA GLU A 123 3.61 27.98 -7.70
C GLU A 123 4.75 26.95 -7.69
N PRO A 124 5.05 26.27 -8.82
CA PRO A 124 6.00 25.16 -8.88
C PRO A 124 7.48 25.63 -8.93
N THR A 125 7.84 26.61 -8.10
CA THR A 125 9.23 27.05 -7.94
C THR A 125 10.12 25.90 -7.47
N VAL A 126 11.44 26.00 -7.71
CA VAL A 126 12.42 25.01 -7.22
C VAL A 126 12.30 24.83 -5.69
N ALA A 127 12.07 25.93 -4.95
CA ALA A 127 11.90 25.89 -3.50
C ALA A 127 10.64 25.11 -3.09
N ASN A 128 9.49 25.36 -3.73
CA ASN A 128 8.25 24.65 -3.42
C ASN A 128 8.32 23.16 -3.79
N ARG A 129 8.96 22.83 -4.92
CA ARG A 129 9.21 21.45 -5.32
C ARG A 129 10.13 20.73 -4.32
N LYS A 130 11.22 21.37 -3.88
CA LYS A 130 12.12 20.83 -2.86
C LYS A 130 11.39 20.58 -1.54
N ARG A 131 10.55 21.54 -1.11
CA ARG A 131 9.74 21.42 0.11
C ARG A 131 8.74 20.26 0.02
N LEU A 132 8.09 20.07 -1.13
CA LEU A 132 7.19 18.94 -1.35
C LEU A 132 7.93 17.61 -1.31
N ASN A 133 9.09 17.49 -1.97
CA ASN A 133 9.93 16.29 -1.90
C ASN A 133 10.34 15.96 -0.46
N GLN A 134 10.74 16.97 0.33
CA GLN A 134 11.08 16.79 1.75
C GLN A 134 9.88 16.33 2.59
N GLU A 135 8.69 16.87 2.33
CA GLU A 135 7.47 16.50 3.02
C GLU A 135 7.02 15.07 2.68
N ILE A 136 7.07 14.67 1.41
CA ILE A 136 6.83 13.29 1.00
C ILE A 136 7.85 12.37 1.70
N ASN A 137 9.15 12.66 1.59
CA ASN A 137 10.21 11.89 2.24
C ASN A 137 10.00 11.79 3.76
N ARG A 138 9.52 12.85 4.42
CA ARG A 138 9.17 12.82 5.84
C ARG A 138 8.07 11.80 6.11
N VAL A 139 7.00 11.81 5.32
CA VAL A 139 5.88 10.88 5.47
C VAL A 139 6.26 9.44 5.14
N VAL A 140 7.21 9.22 4.22
CA VAL A 140 7.39 7.88 3.61
C VAL A 140 8.74 7.20 3.85
N ALA A 141 9.82 7.94 4.10
CA ALA A 141 11.17 7.36 4.17
C ALA A 141 11.93 7.76 5.44
N ALA A 142 11.81 9.00 5.90
CA ALA A 142 12.60 9.54 6.99
C ALA A 142 12.37 8.76 8.30
N ARG A 143 13.45 8.55 9.06
CA ARG A 143 13.40 7.90 10.38
C ARG A 143 13.05 8.91 11.48
N GLY A 144 12.72 8.40 12.68
CA GLY A 144 12.45 9.23 13.86
C GLY A 144 11.13 10.02 13.82
N GLN A 145 10.30 9.76 12.81
CA GLN A 145 9.00 10.40 12.65
C GLN A 145 7.99 9.89 13.68
N ARG A 146 6.90 10.63 13.87
CA ARG A 146 5.83 10.25 14.78
C ARG A 146 4.54 10.04 14.01
N HIS A 147 3.80 9.00 14.41
CA HIS A 147 2.45 8.81 13.91
C HIS A 147 1.52 9.94 14.35
N ASP A 148 0.49 10.19 13.54
CA ASP A 148 -0.68 10.96 13.94
C ASP A 148 -1.63 10.08 14.78
N ARG A 149 -2.15 10.65 15.88
CA ARG A 149 -3.02 9.92 16.82
C ARG A 149 -4.34 9.50 16.19
N THR A 150 -4.88 10.29 15.26
CA THR A 150 -6.13 9.99 14.55
C THR A 150 -5.92 8.84 13.59
N LEU A 151 -4.85 8.89 12.79
CA LEU A 151 -4.51 7.82 11.85
C LEU A 151 -4.33 6.49 12.58
N LYS A 152 -3.55 6.50 13.68
CA LYS A 152 -3.39 5.32 14.54
C LYS A 152 -4.73 4.83 15.08
N ALA A 153 -5.55 5.72 15.66
CA ALA A 153 -6.82 5.33 16.27
C ALA A 153 -7.79 4.70 15.25
N TYR A 154 -7.82 5.28 14.04
CA TYR A 154 -8.61 4.77 12.93
C TYR A 154 -8.17 3.36 12.52
N PHE A 155 -6.90 3.17 12.13
CA PHE A 155 -6.43 1.86 11.67
C PHE A 155 -6.28 0.80 12.78
N LEU A 156 -6.27 1.20 14.05
CA LEU A 156 -6.34 0.27 15.17
C LEU A 156 -7.74 -0.37 15.32
N SER A 157 -8.78 0.31 14.83
CA SER A 157 -10.16 -0.14 14.88
C SER A 157 -10.42 -1.26 13.86
N PRO A 158 -10.91 -2.44 14.28
CA PRO A 158 -11.31 -3.49 13.35
C PRO A 158 -12.62 -3.21 12.60
N LYS A 159 -13.24 -2.04 12.83
CA LYS A 159 -14.42 -1.56 12.09
C LYS A 159 -14.05 -0.61 10.94
N ALA A 160 -12.79 -0.20 10.87
CA ALA A 160 -12.33 0.76 9.88
C ALA A 160 -12.26 0.10 8.51
N GLU A 161 -12.89 0.71 7.52
CA GLU A 161 -13.00 0.18 6.15
C GLU A 161 -11.80 0.56 5.27
N GLY A 162 -11.00 1.55 5.70
CA GLY A 162 -9.93 2.12 4.89
C GLY A 162 -8.88 1.12 4.43
N SER A 163 -8.51 0.15 5.27
CA SER A 163 -7.56 -0.91 4.87
C SER A 163 -8.11 -1.80 3.75
N TYR A 164 -9.42 -2.04 3.72
CA TYR A 164 -10.06 -2.84 2.67
C TYR A 164 -10.12 -2.06 1.36
N LEU A 165 -10.44 -0.76 1.43
CA LEU A 165 -10.43 0.11 0.27
C LEU A 165 -9.02 0.22 -0.34
N ILE A 166 -7.97 0.34 0.49
CA ILE A 166 -6.58 0.34 0.03
C ILE A 166 -6.23 -1.01 -0.62
N ALA A 167 -6.62 -2.14 -0.03
CA ALA A 167 -6.37 -3.46 -0.61
C ALA A 167 -7.05 -3.64 -1.97
N GLU A 168 -8.30 -3.16 -2.12
CA GLU A 168 -9.03 -3.18 -3.39
C GLU A 168 -8.39 -2.28 -4.45
N LEU A 169 -7.92 -1.09 -4.06
CA LEU A 169 -7.14 -0.22 -4.94
C LEU A 169 -5.86 -0.90 -5.41
N TYR A 170 -5.11 -1.52 -4.50
CA TYR A 170 -3.88 -2.23 -4.83
C TYR A 170 -4.12 -3.38 -5.80
N VAL A 171 -5.13 -4.19 -5.54
CA VAL A 171 -5.44 -5.34 -6.39
C VAL A 171 -5.87 -4.91 -7.79
N ARG A 172 -6.61 -3.81 -7.91
CA ARG A 172 -6.94 -3.22 -9.23
C ARG A 172 -5.72 -2.64 -9.92
N HIS A 173 -4.83 -1.99 -9.16
CA HIS A 173 -3.57 -1.46 -9.67
C HIS A 173 -2.74 -2.56 -10.31
N ILE A 174 -2.45 -3.64 -9.56
CA ILE A 174 -1.70 -4.81 -10.07
C ILE A 174 -2.42 -5.45 -11.27
N ALA A 175 -3.75 -5.60 -11.22
CA ALA A 175 -4.50 -6.17 -12.33
C ALA A 175 -4.50 -5.34 -13.61
N SER A 176 -4.26 -4.03 -13.52
CA SER A 176 -4.18 -3.16 -14.68
C SER A 176 -2.94 -3.44 -15.55
N PHE A 177 -1.92 -4.10 -14.98
CA PHE A 177 -0.73 -4.56 -15.70
C PHE A 177 -0.92 -5.92 -16.39
N ALA A 178 -2.12 -6.52 -16.33
CA ALA A 178 -2.36 -7.81 -16.97
C ALA A 178 -2.21 -7.71 -18.49
N GLY A 179 -1.29 -8.49 -19.04
CA GLY A 179 -1.06 -8.68 -20.47
C GLY A 179 -1.54 -10.06 -20.90
N GLU A 180 -2.28 -10.15 -22.01
CA GLU A 180 -2.76 -11.43 -22.56
C GLU A 180 -3.55 -12.30 -21.56
N GLY A 181 -4.26 -11.66 -20.61
CA GLY A 181 -5.04 -12.35 -19.58
C GLY A 181 -4.22 -12.93 -18.42
N CYS A 182 -2.97 -12.47 -18.22
CA CYS A 182 -2.15 -12.89 -17.09
C CYS A 182 -1.25 -11.77 -16.55
N ILE A 183 -0.75 -11.97 -15.34
CA ILE A 183 0.23 -11.11 -14.65
C ILE A 183 1.36 -12.02 -14.19
N ASP A 184 2.62 -11.63 -14.41
CA ASP A 184 3.75 -12.36 -13.83
C ASP A 184 3.77 -12.17 -12.31
N VAL A 185 4.05 -13.25 -11.56
CA VAL A 185 4.27 -13.11 -10.12
C VAL A 185 5.66 -12.49 -9.86
N PRO A 186 5.88 -11.90 -8.67
CA PRO A 186 7.15 -11.24 -8.40
C PRO A 186 8.38 -12.15 -8.52
N GLU A 187 9.50 -11.64 -9.02
CA GLU A 187 10.76 -12.40 -9.18
C GLU A 187 11.22 -13.00 -7.85
N HIS A 188 11.10 -12.23 -6.76
CA HIS A 188 11.46 -12.70 -5.42
C HIS A 188 10.59 -13.87 -4.96
N TYR A 189 9.27 -13.77 -5.18
CA TYR A 189 8.34 -14.87 -4.90
C TYR A 189 8.75 -16.14 -5.64
N THR A 190 8.96 -16.03 -6.95
CA THR A 190 9.34 -17.14 -7.82
C THR A 190 10.65 -17.79 -7.38
N SER A 191 11.64 -16.98 -6.99
CA SER A 191 12.93 -17.43 -6.49
C SER A 191 12.80 -18.25 -5.20
N VAL A 192 12.04 -17.74 -4.22
CA VAL A 192 11.80 -18.45 -2.95
C VAL A 192 11.00 -19.72 -3.18
N TYR A 193 9.98 -19.69 -4.05
CA TYR A 193 9.19 -20.86 -4.41
C TYR A 193 10.06 -21.96 -5.03
N ARG A 194 10.86 -21.65 -6.06
CA ARG A 194 11.72 -22.63 -6.75
C ARG A 194 12.75 -23.28 -5.82
N LYS A 195 13.41 -22.47 -4.99
CA LYS A 195 14.35 -22.97 -3.96
C LYS A 195 13.65 -23.90 -2.98
N SER A 196 12.48 -23.52 -2.50
CA SER A 196 11.71 -24.29 -1.52
C SER A 196 11.11 -25.56 -2.12
N ALA A 197 10.67 -25.53 -3.37
CA ALA A 197 10.15 -26.69 -4.09
C ALA A 197 11.23 -27.76 -4.29
N ALA A 198 12.45 -27.35 -4.62
CA ALA A 198 13.59 -28.27 -4.75
C ALA A 198 14.01 -28.92 -3.41
N ALA A 199 13.90 -28.19 -2.31
CA ALA A 199 14.26 -28.66 -0.97
C ALA A 199 13.12 -29.40 -0.24
N GLY A 200 11.90 -29.34 -0.76
CA GLY A 200 10.69 -29.72 -0.03
C GLY A 200 10.18 -28.58 0.85
N PHE A 201 8.88 -28.25 0.76
CA PHE A 201 8.30 -27.18 1.58
C PHE A 201 8.32 -27.54 3.06
N HIS A 202 9.10 -26.80 3.84
CA HIS A 202 9.17 -26.94 5.30
C HIS A 202 8.66 -25.67 6.01
N GLY A 203 7.97 -25.85 7.14
CA GLY A 203 7.59 -24.74 8.02
C GLY A 203 6.70 -23.67 7.36
N TRP A 204 7.11 -22.41 7.52
CA TRP A 204 6.38 -21.22 7.05
C TRP A 204 6.62 -20.89 5.58
N ALA A 205 7.78 -21.27 5.01
CA ALA A 205 8.09 -21.04 3.59
C ALA A 205 7.03 -21.64 2.65
N GLY A 206 6.42 -22.76 3.04
CA GLY A 206 5.32 -23.38 2.30
C GLY A 206 3.94 -22.75 2.50
N ARG A 207 3.79 -21.66 3.27
CA ARG A 207 2.47 -21.07 3.57
C ARG A 207 1.79 -20.52 2.32
N ILE A 208 2.46 -19.60 1.62
CA ILE A 208 1.88 -18.93 0.45
C ILE A 208 1.68 -19.95 -0.69
N PRO A 209 2.66 -20.82 -1.02
CA PRO A 209 2.45 -21.83 -2.05
C PRO A 209 1.25 -22.76 -1.76
N ARG A 210 1.17 -23.34 -0.56
CA ARG A 210 0.02 -24.18 -0.18
C ARG A 210 -1.31 -23.44 -0.20
N PHE A 211 -1.30 -22.16 0.16
CA PHE A 211 -2.50 -21.33 0.07
C PHE A 211 -2.98 -21.17 -1.38
N LEU A 212 -2.06 -20.88 -2.31
CA LEU A 212 -2.39 -20.71 -3.72
C LEU A 212 -2.91 -22.02 -4.34
N GLU A 213 -2.33 -23.17 -3.97
CA GLU A 213 -2.82 -24.47 -4.42
C GLU A 213 -4.24 -24.77 -3.93
N GLU A 214 -4.55 -24.47 -2.68
CA GLU A 214 -5.92 -24.58 -2.17
C GLU A 214 -6.86 -23.56 -2.84
N ASN A 215 -6.37 -22.34 -3.12
CA ASN A 215 -7.14 -21.31 -3.81
C ASN A 215 -7.51 -21.76 -5.24
N ASN A 216 -6.58 -22.35 -6.00
CA ASN A 216 -6.83 -22.96 -7.31
C ASN A 216 -7.86 -24.09 -7.21
N LYS A 217 -7.70 -24.98 -6.23
CA LYS A 217 -8.62 -26.11 -6.01
C LYS A 217 -10.05 -25.64 -5.73
N VAL A 218 -10.22 -24.63 -4.87
CA VAL A 218 -11.54 -24.06 -4.56
C VAL A 218 -12.11 -23.28 -5.75
N ALA A 219 -11.28 -22.62 -6.54
CA ALA A 219 -11.69 -21.94 -7.77
C ALA A 219 -12.11 -22.91 -8.90
N GLY A 220 -11.69 -24.17 -8.83
CA GLY A 220 -11.96 -25.19 -9.85
C GLY A 220 -11.14 -25.01 -11.14
N HIS A 221 -10.15 -24.12 -11.14
CA HIS A 221 -9.23 -23.85 -12.25
C HIS A 221 -7.92 -23.24 -11.71
N THR A 222 -6.90 -23.19 -12.55
CA THR A 222 -5.62 -22.55 -12.19
C THR A 222 -5.77 -21.04 -12.19
N VAL A 223 -5.72 -20.44 -11.02
CA VAL A 223 -5.66 -18.97 -10.83
C VAL A 223 -4.22 -18.51 -10.74
N CYS A 224 -3.34 -19.28 -10.09
CA CYS A 224 -1.90 -18.99 -10.04
C CYS A 224 -1.09 -20.29 -10.11
N ASP A 225 -0.11 -20.37 -11.01
CA ASP A 225 0.77 -21.54 -11.18
C ASP A 225 2.16 -21.34 -10.54
N HIS A 226 2.29 -20.31 -9.70
CA HIS A 226 3.55 -19.86 -9.08
C HIS A 226 4.54 -19.16 -10.00
N GLU A 227 4.20 -18.96 -11.27
CA GLU A 227 4.94 -18.08 -12.21
C GLU A 227 4.03 -16.95 -12.72
N LYS A 228 2.74 -17.24 -12.90
CA LYS A 228 1.73 -16.32 -13.38
C LYS A 228 0.45 -16.38 -12.56
N ILE A 229 -0.28 -15.27 -12.57
CA ILE A 229 -1.67 -15.15 -12.13
C ILE A 229 -2.52 -14.99 -13.38
N TYR A 230 -3.50 -15.85 -13.57
CA TYR A 230 -4.43 -15.80 -14.69
C TYR A 230 -5.63 -14.93 -14.32
N ILE A 231 -5.92 -13.95 -15.17
CA ILE A 231 -6.96 -12.94 -14.98
C ILE A 231 -8.02 -13.12 -16.07
N GLN A 232 -9.23 -13.51 -15.68
CA GLN A 232 -10.36 -13.69 -16.59
C GLN A 232 -10.93 -12.35 -17.06
N ASN A 233 -11.06 -11.39 -16.14
CA ASN A 233 -11.55 -10.05 -16.44
C ASN A 233 -10.87 -9.01 -15.53
N PRO A 234 -9.99 -8.13 -16.05
CA PRO A 234 -9.29 -7.13 -15.25
C PRO A 234 -10.24 -6.09 -14.62
N ASP A 235 -11.39 -5.81 -15.25
CA ASP A 235 -12.38 -4.86 -14.72
C ASP A 235 -13.22 -5.45 -13.58
N SER A 236 -13.23 -6.78 -13.44
CA SER A 236 -14.06 -7.49 -12.48
C SER A 236 -13.40 -8.78 -12.00
N LEU A 237 -12.39 -8.62 -11.15
CA LEU A 237 -11.66 -9.72 -10.54
C LEU A 237 -12.53 -10.55 -9.60
N SER A 238 -12.44 -11.87 -9.75
CA SER A 238 -12.94 -12.85 -8.80
C SER A 238 -12.21 -12.78 -7.46
N VAL A 239 -12.84 -13.26 -6.39
CA VAL A 239 -12.21 -13.31 -5.06
C VAL A 239 -10.91 -14.13 -5.06
N TYR A 240 -10.79 -15.12 -5.94
CA TYR A 240 -9.61 -15.99 -6.03
C TYR A 240 -8.43 -15.28 -6.68
N GLU A 241 -8.67 -14.50 -7.73
CA GLU A 241 -7.65 -13.67 -8.38
C GLU A 241 -7.14 -12.59 -7.42
N LYS A 242 -8.07 -11.90 -6.71
CA LYS A 242 -7.69 -10.91 -5.69
C LYS A 242 -6.80 -11.51 -4.61
N ARG A 243 -7.14 -12.72 -4.13
CA ARG A 243 -6.36 -13.45 -3.13
C ARG A 243 -4.98 -13.86 -3.66
N ALA A 244 -4.89 -14.28 -4.92
CA ALA A 244 -3.63 -14.63 -5.55
C ALA A 244 -2.69 -13.42 -5.63
N ILE A 245 -3.22 -12.26 -6.09
CA ILE A 245 -2.47 -11.00 -6.16
C ILE A 245 -1.95 -10.60 -4.78
N LEU A 246 -2.81 -10.52 -3.77
CA LEU A 246 -2.39 -10.14 -2.41
C LEU A 246 -1.36 -11.13 -1.83
N ALA A 247 -1.50 -12.41 -2.10
CA ALA A 247 -0.64 -13.43 -1.53
C ALA A 247 0.78 -13.39 -2.13
N THR A 248 0.90 -13.16 -3.44
CA THR A 248 2.20 -13.11 -4.12
C THR A 248 2.87 -11.74 -4.04
N HIS A 249 2.10 -10.65 -3.91
CA HIS A 249 2.66 -9.29 -3.94
C HIS A 249 2.74 -8.60 -2.57
N ALA A 250 1.97 -9.05 -1.57
CA ALA A 250 1.94 -8.45 -0.24
C ALA A 250 1.98 -9.49 0.90
N ALA A 251 2.24 -10.77 0.58
CA ALA A 251 2.22 -11.89 1.53
C ALA A 251 0.88 -12.11 2.29
N ASN A 252 -0.19 -11.38 1.94
CA ASN A 252 -1.49 -11.46 2.58
C ASN A 252 -2.44 -12.38 1.80
N VAL A 253 -3.04 -13.35 2.48
CA VAL A 253 -3.88 -14.37 1.83
C VAL A 253 -5.35 -13.94 1.66
N SER A 254 -5.70 -12.73 2.05
CA SER A 254 -7.02 -12.11 1.87
C SER A 254 -6.99 -10.63 2.25
N VAL A 255 -8.02 -9.89 1.85
CA VAL A 255 -8.24 -8.50 2.31
C VAL A 255 -8.37 -8.39 3.84
N HIS A 256 -8.92 -9.41 4.52
CA HIS A 256 -8.93 -9.44 6.00
C HIS A 256 -7.54 -9.66 6.60
N SER A 257 -6.67 -10.44 5.94
CA SER A 257 -5.28 -10.62 6.34
C SER A 257 -4.51 -9.31 6.20
N PHE A 258 -4.68 -8.63 5.08
CA PHE A 258 -4.14 -7.29 4.83
C PHE A 258 -4.62 -6.28 5.89
N ALA A 259 -5.92 -6.17 6.13
CA ALA A 259 -6.46 -5.27 7.15
C ALA A 259 -6.02 -5.65 8.57
N ALA A 260 -5.78 -6.94 8.84
CA ALA A 260 -5.23 -7.40 10.12
C ALA A 260 -3.77 -6.98 10.30
N GLU A 261 -2.97 -6.96 9.24
CA GLU A 261 -1.59 -6.50 9.23
C GLU A 261 -1.47 -4.99 9.45
N VAL A 262 -2.21 -4.18 8.70
CA VAL A 262 -2.25 -2.71 8.90
C VAL A 262 -2.62 -2.38 10.36
N ARG A 263 -3.63 -3.08 10.89
CA ARG A 263 -4.04 -2.94 12.31
C ARG A 263 -2.96 -3.39 13.28
N PHE A 264 -2.21 -4.43 12.95
CA PHE A 264 -1.08 -4.90 13.75
C PHE A 264 -0.02 -3.81 13.84
N HIS A 265 0.41 -3.20 12.73
CA HIS A 265 1.35 -2.08 12.76
C HIS A 265 0.83 -0.92 13.64
N ALA A 266 -0.45 -0.51 13.47
CA ALA A 266 -1.06 0.52 14.29
C ALA A 266 -1.03 0.21 15.81
N ARG A 267 -1.12 -1.08 16.18
CA ARG A 267 -1.04 -1.53 17.59
C ARG A 267 0.34 -1.33 18.20
N PHE A 268 1.41 -1.44 17.40
CA PHE A 268 2.80 -1.32 17.84
C PHE A 268 3.30 0.13 17.93
N LEU A 269 2.47 1.10 17.55
CA LEU A 269 2.76 2.54 17.68
C LEU A 269 2.69 3.05 19.13
N THR A 270 3.44 2.43 20.03
CA THR A 270 3.47 2.75 21.46
C THR A 270 4.79 3.42 21.85
N TRP A 271 4.82 4.09 23.00
CA TRP A 271 6.06 4.66 23.54
C TRP A 271 7.15 3.59 23.73
N TYR A 272 6.81 2.43 24.30
CA TYR A 272 7.76 1.35 24.56
C TYR A 272 8.37 0.76 23.29
N ALA A 273 7.61 0.69 22.19
CA ALA A 273 8.11 0.21 20.91
C ALA A 273 9.20 1.10 20.29
N ARG A 274 9.41 2.32 20.82
CA ARG A 274 10.47 3.25 20.38
C ARG A 274 11.82 2.93 20.99
N LEU A 275 11.88 2.08 22.01
CA LEU A 275 13.14 1.63 22.56
C LEU A 275 13.88 0.84 21.46
N PRO A 276 15.13 1.22 21.13
CA PRO A 276 15.88 0.53 20.09
C PRO A 276 16.14 -0.92 20.52
N ILE A 277 16.01 -1.84 19.58
CA ILE A 277 16.35 -3.24 19.84
C ILE A 277 17.89 -3.32 19.81
N PRO A 278 18.54 -3.91 20.84
CA PRO A 278 19.99 -4.06 20.86
C PRO A 278 20.51 -4.68 19.56
N PHE A 279 21.63 -4.17 19.05
CA PHE A 279 22.33 -4.64 17.83
C PHE A 279 21.63 -4.43 16.48
N LEU A 280 20.33 -4.10 16.44
CA LEU A 280 19.58 -3.89 15.20
C LEU A 280 19.52 -2.43 14.75
N GLY A 281 19.86 -1.47 15.62
CA GLY A 281 19.88 -0.04 15.30
C GLY A 281 18.51 0.55 14.87
N LYS A 282 17.43 -0.23 15.00
CA LYS A 282 16.05 0.12 14.68
C LYS A 282 15.11 -0.25 15.82
N SER A 283 14.05 0.51 15.99
CA SER A 283 12.99 0.22 16.96
C SER A 283 11.80 -0.46 16.27
N ALA A 284 11.01 -1.23 17.00
CA ALA A 284 9.76 -1.78 16.47
C ALA A 284 8.80 -0.67 16.00
N TYR A 285 8.90 0.52 16.60
CA TYR A 285 8.15 1.69 16.19
C TYR A 285 8.55 2.21 14.81
N ASP A 286 9.85 2.25 14.48
CA ASP A 286 10.32 2.74 13.18
C ASP A 286 9.82 1.85 12.03
N SER A 287 9.68 0.55 12.27
CA SER A 287 9.06 -0.40 11.35
C SER A 287 7.53 -0.35 11.36
N ALA A 288 6.91 0.08 12.46
CA ALA A 288 5.45 0.13 12.60
C ALA A 288 4.83 1.43 12.07
N VAL A 289 5.56 2.55 12.07
CA VAL A 289 5.04 3.89 11.70
C VAL A 289 4.61 3.99 10.23
N ARG A 290 5.04 3.02 9.43
CA ARG A 290 4.58 2.75 8.07
C ARG A 290 4.29 1.26 8.02
N ALA A 291 3.05 0.87 7.78
CA ALA A 291 2.73 -0.54 7.56
C ALA A 291 3.25 -0.91 6.18
N ASP A 292 4.39 -1.59 6.14
CA ASP A 292 5.06 -1.98 4.90
C ASP A 292 4.85 -3.47 4.67
N MET A 293 3.99 -3.79 3.70
CA MET A 293 3.59 -5.15 3.33
C MET A 293 4.26 -5.48 2.00
N THR A 294 5.41 -6.15 2.05
CA THR A 294 6.15 -6.63 0.88
C THR A 294 6.28 -8.14 0.93
N ILE A 295 6.81 -8.73 -0.14
CA ILE A 295 7.26 -10.10 -0.12
C ILE A 295 8.79 -10.14 -0.05
N ASP A 296 9.32 -10.39 1.15
CA ASP A 296 10.75 -10.57 1.40
C ASP A 296 11.03 -11.91 2.10
N ASP A 297 12.31 -12.27 2.29
CA ASP A 297 12.70 -13.52 2.95
C ASP A 297 12.11 -13.67 4.36
N THR A 298 11.91 -12.56 5.08
CA THR A 298 11.36 -12.60 6.43
C THR A 298 9.87 -12.95 6.45
N GLU A 299 9.10 -12.51 5.45
CA GLU A 299 7.67 -12.81 5.37
C GLU A 299 7.33 -14.23 4.87
N PHE A 300 8.32 -14.93 4.30
CA PHE A 300 8.24 -16.37 4.06
C PHE A 300 8.53 -17.20 5.31
N ASP A 301 9.48 -16.78 6.14
CA ASP A 301 10.03 -17.62 7.20
C ASP A 301 9.50 -17.30 8.61
N ALA A 302 8.92 -16.11 8.82
CA ALA A 302 8.48 -15.66 10.14
C ALA A 302 6.97 -15.85 10.39
N PRO A 303 6.57 -16.44 11.55
CA PRO A 303 5.17 -16.48 11.95
C PRO A 303 4.64 -15.08 12.28
N ALA A 304 3.69 -14.58 11.49
CA ALA A 304 2.93 -13.39 11.85
C ALA A 304 1.46 -13.72 12.20
N PRO A 305 0.85 -13.00 13.16
CA PRO A 305 -0.49 -13.34 13.66
C PRO A 305 -1.62 -13.00 12.68
N PHE A 306 -1.32 -12.24 11.62
CA PHE A 306 -2.23 -11.85 10.54
C PHE A 306 -2.13 -12.76 9.29
N TYR A 307 -1.15 -13.66 9.22
CA TYR A 307 -0.99 -14.59 8.09
C TYR A 307 -1.89 -15.83 8.12
N ARG A 308 -2.52 -16.11 9.26
CA ARG A 308 -3.45 -17.23 9.39
C ARG A 308 -4.89 -16.74 9.23
N MET A 309 -5.60 -17.26 8.24
CA MET A 309 -7.01 -16.96 7.98
C MET A 309 -7.92 -17.14 9.22
N ASN A 310 -7.64 -18.15 10.03
CA ASN A 310 -8.38 -18.43 11.27
C ASN A 310 -7.71 -17.82 12.52
N GLY A 311 -6.67 -17.01 12.32
CA GLY A 311 -5.96 -16.28 13.37
C GLY A 311 -6.88 -15.30 14.09
N ARG A 312 -6.54 -14.97 15.34
CA ARG A 312 -7.33 -14.03 16.16
C ARG A 312 -7.53 -12.68 15.49
N TRP A 313 -6.51 -12.17 14.80
CA TRP A 313 -6.54 -10.86 14.15
C TRP A 313 -7.46 -10.86 12.93
N VAL A 314 -7.34 -11.87 12.06
CA VAL A 314 -8.19 -12.02 10.87
C VAL A 314 -9.65 -12.29 11.25
N ARG A 315 -9.90 -13.14 12.27
CA ARG A 315 -11.28 -13.36 12.78
C ARG A 315 -11.90 -12.09 13.35
N ALA A 316 -11.11 -11.22 13.97
CA ALA A 316 -11.62 -9.94 14.47
C ALA A 316 -12.04 -9.01 13.32
N GLN A 317 -11.34 -9.06 12.19
CA GLN A 317 -11.70 -8.32 10.97
C GLN A 317 -12.99 -8.86 10.35
N ARG A 318 -13.08 -10.18 10.12
CA ARG A 318 -14.28 -10.85 9.56
C ARG A 318 -15.57 -10.61 10.36
N LYS A 319 -15.45 -10.43 11.69
CA LYS A 319 -16.60 -10.14 12.53
C LYS A 319 -17.34 -8.86 12.11
N TYR A 320 -16.61 -7.85 11.63
CA TYR A 320 -17.16 -6.55 11.26
C TYR A 320 -17.36 -6.36 9.75
N HIS A 321 -16.61 -7.11 8.94
CA HIS A 321 -16.53 -6.93 7.49
C HIS A 321 -16.78 -8.24 6.76
N LYS A 322 -18.02 -8.75 6.82
CA LYS A 322 -18.38 -10.05 6.22
C LYS A 322 -18.55 -9.97 4.70
N GLU A 323 -18.86 -8.78 4.20
CA GLU A 323 -19.02 -8.45 2.79
C GLU A 323 -17.77 -8.67 1.94
N TYR A 324 -16.61 -8.84 2.59
CA TYR A 324 -15.31 -9.09 1.98
C TYR A 324 -14.87 -10.57 2.04
N GLU A 325 -15.74 -11.50 2.45
CA GLU A 325 -15.46 -12.95 2.44
C GLU A 325 -15.45 -13.56 1.04
#